data_AF-A0A5J4P772-F1
#
_entry.id   AF-A0A5J4P772-F1
#
_cell.length_a   1.000
_cell.length_b   1.000
_cell.length_c   1.000
_cell.angle_alpha   90.00
_cell.angle_beta   90.00
_cell.angle_gamma   90.00
#
_symmetry.space_group_name_H-M   'P 1'
#
loop_
_entity.id
_entity.type
_entity.pdbx_description
1 polymer ?
#
loop_
_entity_poly.entity_id
_entity_poly.type
_entity_poly.pdbx_seq_one_letter_code
_entity_poly.pdbx_strand_id
1 'polypeptide(L)'
;MKKFRCSVCGYVHEGDTAPDKCPLCKAPASKFTEIVESTGGSLSFADEHKIGVAKDTDEEMIKDLNNHFTGECTEVGMYLAMSRQADREGYPEVAEAFK
;
A
#
# COMPACT_ATOMS: atom_id res chain seq x y z
N MET A 1 -31.83 -4.29 -6.56
CA MET A 1 -31.17 -4.60 -5.27
C MET A 1 -29.83 -3.92 -5.28
N LYS A 2 -29.52 -3.07 -4.30
CA LYS A 2 -28.23 -2.37 -4.24
C LYS A 2 -27.19 -3.28 -3.61
N LYS A 3 -25.93 -3.11 -3.99
CA LYS A 3 -24.79 -3.80 -3.39
C LYS A 3 -23.97 -2.77 -2.61
N PHE A 4 -23.65 -3.08 -1.36
CA PHE A 4 -22.84 -2.23 -0.50
C PHE A 4 -21.55 -2.97 -0.13
N ARG A 5 -20.39 -2.39 -0.44
CA ARG A 5 -19.08 -2.93 -0.08
C ARG A 5 -18.56 -2.28 1.20
N CYS A 6 -18.15 -3.08 2.17
CA CYS A 6 -17.41 -2.59 3.33
C CYS A 6 -16.00 -2.13 2.92
N SER A 7 -15.67 -0.86 3.14
CA SER A 7 -14.34 -0.27 2.88
C SER A 7 -13.23 -0.79 3.80
N VAL A 8 -13.56 -1.52 4.87
CA VAL A 8 -12.58 -2.05 5.83
C VAL A 8 -12.16 -3.48 5.49
N CYS A 9 -13.10 -4.35 5.10
CA CYS A 9 -12.82 -5.77 4.88
C CYS A 9 -13.36 -6.35 3.58
N GLY A 10 -13.99 -5.53 2.72
CA GLY A 10 -14.49 -5.97 1.42
C GLY A 10 -15.82 -6.75 1.42
N TYR A 11 -16.45 -6.99 2.58
CA TYR A 11 -17.76 -7.66 2.64
C TYR A 11 -18.81 -6.95 1.78
N VAL A 12 -19.52 -7.70 0.93
CA VAL A 12 -20.60 -7.18 0.09
C VAL A 12 -21.95 -7.59 0.69
N HIS A 13 -22.75 -6.57 1.03
CA HIS A 13 -24.13 -6.74 1.45
C HIS A 13 -25.08 -6.43 0.29
N GLU A 14 -26.06 -7.30 0.04
CA GLU A 14 -27.11 -7.06 -0.95
C GLU A 14 -28.42 -6.70 -0.22
N GLY A 15 -28.95 -5.51 -0.48
CA GLY A 15 -30.11 -4.98 0.22
C GLY A 15 -30.46 -3.58 -0.24
N ASP A 16 -31.49 -2.98 0.36
CA ASP A 16 -31.86 -1.59 0.07
C ASP A 16 -31.01 -0.58 0.85
N THR A 17 -30.47 -1.00 2.01
CA THR A 17 -29.62 -0.19 2.88
C THR A 17 -28.39 -0.97 3.35
N ALA A 18 -27.31 -0.26 3.71
CA ALA A 18 -26.14 -0.86 4.33
C ALA A 18 -26.48 -1.35 5.76
N PRO A 19 -25.89 -2.47 6.23
CA PRO A 19 -26.15 -2.97 7.57
C PRO A 19 -25.52 -2.05 8.64
N ASP A 20 -26.15 -1.95 9.81
CA ASP A 20 -25.68 -1.12 10.94
C ASP A 20 -24.21 -1.40 11.32
N LYS A 21 -23.84 -2.69 11.27
CA LYS A 21 -22.49 -3.17 11.50
C LYS A 21 -22.14 -4.25 10.48
N CYS A 22 -20.91 -4.21 9.98
CA CYS A 22 -20.38 -5.26 9.13
C CYS A 22 -20.33 -6.60 9.89
N PRO A 23 -20.88 -7.70 9.34
CA PRO A 23 -20.88 -9.01 10.01
C PRO A 23 -19.47 -9.62 10.14
N LEU A 24 -18.51 -9.19 9.32
CA LEU A 24 -17.12 -9.71 9.36
C LEU A 24 -16.22 -8.88 10.28
N CYS A 25 -16.05 -7.59 10.00
CA CYS A 25 -15.09 -6.73 10.71
C CYS A 25 -15.72 -5.83 11.78
N LYS A 26 -17.04 -5.86 11.94
CA LYS A 26 -17.80 -5.03 12.89
C LYS A 26 -17.69 -3.51 12.67
N ALA A 27 -17.14 -3.09 11.52
CA ALA A 27 -17.12 -1.69 11.12
C ALA A 27 -18.55 -1.12 11.04
N PRO A 28 -18.75 0.17 11.39
CA PRO A 28 -20.07 0.80 11.34
C PRO A 28 -20.57 0.95 9.90
N ALA A 29 -21.88 1.13 9.73
CA ALA A 29 -22.54 1.37 8.44
C ALA A 29 -21.89 2.50 7.61
N SER A 30 -21.31 3.51 8.26
CA SER A 30 -20.59 4.62 7.61
C SER A 30 -19.37 4.19 6.79
N LYS A 31 -18.90 2.95 6.97
CA LYS A 31 -17.80 2.36 6.21
C LYS A 31 -18.28 1.54 5.00
N PHE A 32 -19.57 1.52 4.69
CA PHE A 32 -20.08 0.89 3.47
C PHE A 32 -20.20 1.89 2.31
N THR A 33 -19.82 1.45 1.13
CA THR A 33 -19.91 2.22 -0.12
C THR A 33 -20.82 1.48 -1.09
N GLU A 34 -21.81 2.16 -1.66
CA GLU A 34 -22.69 1.59 -2.69
C GLU A 34 -21.87 1.31 -3.96
N ILE A 35 -21.96 0.08 -4.47
CA ILE A 35 -21.32 -0.33 -5.73
C ILE A 35 -22.26 0.09 -6.86
N VAL A 36 -21.88 1.13 -7.59
CA VAL A 36 -22.57 1.54 -8.82
C VAL A 36 -21.87 0.86 -9.98
N GLU A 37 -22.52 -0.11 -10.62
CA GLU A 37 -21.98 -0.78 -11.81
C GLU A 37 -22.02 0.21 -12.99
N SER A 38 -20.86 0.78 -13.36
CA SER A 38 -20.74 1.73 -14.46
C SER A 38 -20.69 1.01 -15.82
N THR A 39 -21.84 0.92 -16.50
CA THR A 39 -21.92 0.57 -17.93
C THR A 39 -21.36 1.71 -18.78
N GLY A 40 -20.03 1.82 -18.93
CA GLY A 40 -19.47 2.83 -19.85
C GLY A 40 -18.01 3.31 -19.66
N GLY A 41 -17.08 2.45 -19.25
CA GLY A 41 -15.66 2.67 -19.58
C GLY A 41 -14.74 3.28 -18.51
N SER A 42 -15.23 3.65 -17.33
CA SER A 42 -14.35 3.89 -16.18
C SER A 42 -14.25 2.62 -15.31
N LEU A 43 -13.04 2.08 -15.18
CA LEU A 43 -12.76 0.98 -14.26
C LEU A 43 -12.90 1.49 -12.83
N SER A 44 -13.75 0.84 -12.02
CA SER A 44 -13.79 1.08 -10.58
C SER A 44 -12.91 0.05 -9.87
N PHE A 45 -11.83 0.53 -9.25
CA PHE A 45 -10.92 -0.33 -8.50
C PHE A 45 -11.35 -0.42 -7.04
N ALA A 46 -11.12 -1.59 -6.43
CA ALA A 46 -11.39 -1.79 -5.01
C ALA A 46 -10.47 -0.97 -4.10
N ASP A 47 -9.25 -0.72 -4.58
CA ASP A 47 -8.23 0.11 -3.96
C ASP A 47 -7.40 0.77 -5.05
N GLU A 48 -6.87 1.95 -4.78
CA GLU A 48 -6.12 2.77 -5.74
C GLU A 48 -4.93 3.44 -5.04
N HIS A 49 -3.81 3.53 -5.75
CA HIS A 49 -2.67 4.29 -5.26
C HIS A 49 -3.01 5.78 -5.25
N LYS A 50 -3.04 6.37 -4.05
CA LYS A 50 -3.27 7.80 -3.86
C LYS A 50 -1.93 8.51 -3.74
N ILE A 51 -1.60 9.30 -4.75
CA ILE A 51 -0.37 10.09 -4.77
C ILE A 51 -0.57 11.37 -3.96
N GLY A 52 0.42 11.73 -3.14
CA GLY A 52 0.40 12.98 -2.38
C GLY A 52 -0.42 12.94 -1.09
N VAL A 53 -0.73 11.75 -0.57
CA VAL A 53 -1.43 11.61 0.73
C VAL A 53 -0.68 12.25 1.91
N ALA A 54 0.64 12.37 1.80
CA ALA A 54 1.51 12.98 2.81
C ALA A 54 1.74 14.49 2.60
N LYS A 55 1.06 15.16 1.66
CA LYS A 55 1.36 16.56 1.30
C LYS A 55 1.11 17.57 2.45
N ASP A 56 0.14 17.26 3.31
CA ASP A 56 -0.32 18.14 4.39
C ASP A 56 0.15 17.63 5.77
N THR A 57 1.05 16.64 5.82
CA THR A 57 1.61 16.17 7.09
C THR A 57 2.60 17.19 7.65
N ASP A 58 2.89 17.09 8.94
CA ASP A 58 3.86 17.95 9.61
C ASP A 58 5.30 17.79 9.05
N GLU A 59 6.14 18.77 9.33
CA GLU A 59 7.51 18.83 8.83
C GLU A 59 8.39 17.67 9.34
N GLU A 60 8.12 17.16 10.55
CA GLU A 60 8.84 16.02 11.13
C GLU A 60 8.53 14.74 10.35
N MET A 61 7.25 14.48 10.08
CA MET A 61 6.81 13.36 9.24
C MET A 61 7.43 13.43 7.83
N ILE A 62 7.43 14.61 7.20
CA ILE A 62 8.03 14.78 5.86
C ILE A 62 9.52 14.49 5.92
N LYS A 63 10.22 14.97 6.94
CA LYS A 63 11.65 14.72 7.13
C LYS A 63 11.95 13.23 7.29
N ASP A 64 11.17 12.52 8.11
CA ASP A 64 11.36 11.09 8.35
C ASP A 64 11.09 10.25 7.10
N LEU A 65 10.03 10.57 6.34
CA LEU A 65 9.76 9.93 5.06
C LEU A 65 10.93 10.09 4.08
N ASN A 66 11.51 11.30 4.01
CA ASN A 66 12.68 11.56 3.17
C ASN A 66 13.93 10.82 3.67
N ASN A 67 14.13 10.73 4.99
CA ASN A 67 15.24 9.98 5.58
C ASN A 67 15.14 8.49 5.27
N HIS A 68 13.95 7.89 5.41
CA HIS A 68 13.72 6.49 5.06
C HIS A 68 13.95 6.26 3.57
N PHE A 69 13.35 7.08 2.70
CA PHE A 69 13.56 6.97 1.25
C PHE A 69 15.04 7.06 0.88
N THR A 70 15.77 8.02 1.45
CA THR A 70 17.19 8.20 1.20
C THR A 70 18.02 7.03 1.73
N GLY A 71 17.72 6.54 2.93
CA GLY A 71 18.38 5.37 3.52
C GLY A 71 18.25 4.15 2.62
N GLU A 72 17.02 3.74 2.32
CA GLU A 72 16.71 2.58 1.48
C GLU A 72 17.34 2.69 0.08
N CYS A 73 17.27 3.87 -0.55
CA CYS A 73 17.81 4.06 -1.89
C CYS A 73 19.35 4.11 -1.94
N THR A 74 20.00 4.55 -0.86
CA THR A 74 21.48 4.57 -0.78
C THR A 74 22.06 3.21 -0.39
N GLU A 75 21.29 2.41 0.33
CA GLU A 75 21.70 1.09 0.82
C GLU A 75 21.99 0.09 -0.32
N VAL A 76 21.15 0.08 -1.36
CA VAL A 76 21.36 -0.78 -2.54
C VAL A 76 22.73 -0.53 -3.18
N GLY A 77 23.14 0.74 -3.30
CA GLY A 77 24.45 1.09 -3.85
C GLY A 77 25.61 0.58 -2.99
N MET A 78 25.42 0.61 -1.66
CA MET A 78 26.39 0.09 -0.70
C MET A 78 26.51 -1.44 -0.78
N TYR A 79 25.39 -2.16 -0.82
CA TYR A 79 25.37 -3.62 -0.96
C TYR A 79 26.07 -4.09 -2.24
N LEU A 80 25.78 -3.46 -3.37
CA LEU A 80 26.45 -3.77 -4.65
C LEU A 80 27.95 -3.46 -4.62
N ALA A 81 28.38 -2.41 -3.91
CA ALA A 81 29.80 -2.10 -3.74
C ALA A 81 30.51 -3.14 -2.86
N MET A 82 29.88 -3.55 -1.75
CA MET A 82 30.39 -4.59 -0.85
C MET A 82 30.47 -5.95 -1.56
N SER A 83 29.45 -6.33 -2.31
CA SER A 83 29.43 -7.53 -3.15
C SER A 83 30.64 -7.58 -4.08
N ARG A 84 30.88 -6.49 -4.83
CA ARG A 84 32.04 -6.36 -5.73
C ARG A 84 33.38 -6.44 -5.01
N GLN A 85 33.48 -5.94 -3.78
CA GLN A 85 34.71 -6.01 -3.00
C GLN A 85 34.96 -7.43 -2.50
N ALA A 86 33.94 -8.13 -2.01
CA ALA A 86 34.02 -9.52 -1.58
C ALA A 86 34.47 -10.44 -2.74
N ASP A 87 33.96 -10.22 -3.95
CA ASP A 87 34.42 -10.93 -5.16
C ASP A 87 35.94 -10.74 -5.41
N ARG A 88 36.45 -9.51 -5.24
CA ARG A 88 37.88 -9.19 -5.46
C ARG A 88 38.78 -9.83 -4.41
N GLU A 89 38.30 -10.00 -3.20
CA GLU A 89 39.02 -10.64 -2.10
C GLU A 89 38.93 -12.16 -2.13
N GLY A 90 38.12 -12.73 -3.04
CA GLY A 90 37.98 -14.17 -3.21
C GLY A 90 36.93 -14.82 -2.31
N TYR A 91 35.90 -14.07 -1.88
CA TYR A 91 34.77 -14.56 -1.09
C TYR A 91 33.47 -14.60 -1.91
N PRO A 92 33.32 -15.54 -2.85
CA PRO A 92 32.20 -15.54 -3.80
C PRO A 92 30.83 -15.76 -3.14
N GLU A 93 30.74 -16.55 -2.07
CA GLU A 93 29.48 -16.77 -1.34
C GLU A 93 29.01 -15.50 -0.61
N VAL A 94 29.96 -14.71 -0.11
CA VAL A 94 29.67 -13.42 0.53
C VAL A 94 29.25 -12.42 -0.54
N ALA A 95 29.94 -12.38 -1.69
CA ALA A 95 29.58 -11.50 -2.78
C ALA A 95 28.15 -11.72 -3.28
N GLU A 96 27.74 -12.98 -3.46
CA GLU A 96 26.39 -13.32 -3.91
C GLU A 96 25.32 -12.97 -2.86
N ALA A 97 25.63 -13.05 -1.57
CA ALA A 97 24.68 -12.68 -0.52
C ALA A 97 24.34 -11.17 -0.49
N PHE A 98 25.23 -10.32 -1.02
CA PHE A 98 25.08 -8.85 -1.03
C PHE A 98 24.63 -8.29 -2.41
N LYS A 99 24.29 -9.15 -3.37
CA LYS A 99 24.00 -8.78 -4.76
C LYS A 99 22.50 -8.64 -5.03
#